data_AF-A0A7X4RW89-F1
#
_entry.id   AF-A0A7X4RW89-F1
#
_cell.length_a   1.000
_cell.length_b   1.000
_cell.length_c   1.000
_cell.angle_alpha   90.00
_cell.angle_beta   90.00
_cell.angle_gamma   90.00
#
_symmetry.space_group_name_H-M   'P 1'
#
loop_
_entity.id
_entity.type
_entity.pdbx_description
1 polymer ?
#
loop_
_entity_poly.entity_id
_entity_poly.type
_entity_poly.pdbx_seq_one_letter_code
_entity_poly.pdbx_strand_id
1 'polypeptide(L)'
;MFMVKYYLLITILCFAAVVAIPNLLLKVVCGWVGISIFLVTIAYLYNIPSIFKKNEDGKIVWWIRWAFIPFLLGVKAYNAWSRSRDKIPAIHHVAPNLYVSRRLLSSEISELKKHNVNSIVDVTAEFAGLESAIIDKQFDYFTIPVLDHTVPTTEQLKHALNWIDTQIAQDKAVVVHCALGRGRSVFVVAAYLLSKDPHLTVEQALDRIHNVRSTARLNKRQLRALHKLRNEGELEQVSAVWLIANPVSGAGAWHRYGKRIIDRLTTEYPLKIKFTSKDISAEELTKEAMANNAGLVVAAGGDGTLSEVANMLVGSDVRFGAIPLGTANTLCHVLYGGEIKVFPVEKPCEAILSGQEKKIDIAYCNEKLMLLVLGIGFEQKMIEYAEREKKNQSGQLAYLNGFFNSLAQNTPIDLTYQQDDSAEQSLSVSSLVVANTAPFTTVLAQGGPMPEPSDGLLHITYLEGTQSVGERLLALSDITLSALDVREKAQRFTYNCAQRVVISAPQPFDYVVDGEPFTADRLVVTIKRNALTICTL
;
A
#
# COMPACT_ATOMS: atom_id res chain seq x y z
N MET A 1 -2.51 -14.05 36.19
CA MET A 1 -1.67 -14.90 37.06
C MET A 1 -2.34 -16.19 37.50
N PHE A 2 -3.67 -16.27 37.64
CA PHE A 2 -4.33 -17.51 38.08
C PHE A 2 -4.11 -18.69 37.11
N MET A 3 -4.34 -18.49 35.80
CA MET A 3 -4.18 -19.53 34.76
C MET A 3 -2.75 -20.08 34.63
N VAL A 4 -1.74 -19.22 34.77
CA VAL A 4 -0.32 -19.60 34.60
C VAL A 4 0.13 -20.63 35.64
N LYS A 5 -0.39 -20.54 36.87
CA LYS A 5 -0.06 -21.51 37.94
C LYS A 5 -0.54 -22.92 37.58
N TYR A 6 -1.71 -23.05 36.97
CA TYR A 6 -2.23 -24.34 36.51
C TYR A 6 -1.42 -24.89 35.34
N TYR A 7 -1.05 -24.05 34.37
CA TYR A 7 -0.21 -24.49 33.26
C TYR A 7 1.16 -24.97 33.74
N LEU A 8 1.81 -24.21 34.64
CA LEU A 8 3.08 -24.62 35.23
C LEU A 8 2.96 -25.96 35.99
N LEU A 9 1.90 -26.13 36.79
CA LEU A 9 1.65 -27.39 37.50
C LEU A 9 1.46 -28.56 36.53
N ILE A 10 0.61 -28.39 35.50
CA ILE A 10 0.37 -29.42 34.48
C ILE A 10 1.69 -29.76 33.76
N THR A 11 2.49 -28.76 33.41
CA THR A 11 3.81 -28.97 32.79
C THR A 11 4.72 -29.83 33.68
N ILE A 12 4.83 -29.48 34.98
CA ILE A 12 5.66 -30.25 35.93
C ILE A 12 5.15 -31.69 36.06
N LEU A 13 3.83 -31.87 36.19
CA LEU A 13 3.22 -33.20 36.29
C LEU A 13 3.44 -34.03 35.03
N CYS A 14 3.32 -33.44 33.85
CA CYS A 14 3.57 -34.11 32.58
C CYS A 14 5.02 -34.56 32.45
N PHE A 15 5.99 -33.70 32.80
CA PHE A 15 7.41 -34.08 32.76
C PHE A 15 7.78 -35.10 33.83
N ALA A 16 7.20 -35.03 35.03
CA ALA A 16 7.36 -36.08 36.03
C ALA A 16 6.79 -37.43 35.55
N ALA A 17 5.65 -37.42 34.87
CA ALA A 17 5.04 -38.61 34.29
C ALA A 17 5.91 -39.26 33.20
N VAL A 18 6.63 -38.46 32.39
CA VAL A 18 7.59 -38.98 31.39
C VAL A 18 8.70 -39.81 32.05
N VAL A 19 9.16 -39.40 33.24
CA VAL A 19 10.19 -40.11 34.00
C VAL A 19 9.62 -41.37 34.67
N ALA A 20 8.41 -41.28 35.23
CA ALA A 20 7.80 -42.34 36.04
C ALA A 20 7.16 -43.48 35.23
N ILE A 21 6.66 -43.22 34.03
CA ILE A 21 5.87 -44.20 33.25
C ILE A 21 6.80 -45.10 32.43
N PRO A 22 6.70 -46.43 32.48
CA PRO A 22 7.57 -47.32 31.70
C PRO A 22 7.16 -47.43 30.21
N ASN A 23 5.89 -47.19 29.88
CA ASN A 23 5.37 -47.31 28.51
C ASN A 23 5.84 -46.16 27.59
N LEU A 24 6.53 -46.49 26.50
CA LEU A 24 7.10 -45.50 25.57
C LEU A 24 6.05 -44.61 24.89
N LEU A 25 4.91 -45.17 24.47
CA LEU A 25 3.86 -44.39 23.82
C LEU A 25 3.31 -43.34 24.77
N LEU A 26 3.06 -43.73 26.02
CA LEU A 26 2.54 -42.82 27.04
C LEU A 26 3.58 -41.76 27.44
N LYS A 27 4.88 -42.08 27.44
CA LYS A 27 5.95 -41.08 27.58
C LYS A 27 5.91 -40.04 26.47
N VAL A 28 5.77 -40.46 25.21
CA VAL A 28 5.69 -39.54 24.06
C VAL A 28 4.48 -38.62 24.19
N VAL A 29 3.30 -39.15 24.56
CA VAL A 29 2.10 -38.34 24.78
C VAL A 29 2.29 -37.35 25.93
N CYS A 30 2.77 -37.80 27.09
CA CYS A 30 3.01 -36.92 28.25
C CYS A 30 4.05 -35.85 27.94
N GLY A 31 5.13 -36.20 27.23
CA GLY A 31 6.15 -35.26 26.80
C GLY A 31 5.60 -34.21 25.82
N TRP A 32 4.79 -34.63 24.85
CA TRP A 32 4.14 -33.72 23.91
C TRP A 32 3.17 -32.75 24.59
N VAL A 33 2.33 -33.24 25.52
CA VAL A 33 1.45 -32.39 26.34
C VAL A 33 2.28 -31.44 27.20
N GLY A 34 3.34 -31.94 27.84
CA GLY A 34 4.24 -31.15 28.68
C GLY A 34 4.89 -30.00 27.92
N ILE A 35 5.47 -30.28 26.75
CA ILE A 35 6.06 -29.27 25.85
C ILE A 35 4.98 -28.27 25.40
N SER A 36 3.80 -28.74 24.99
CA SER A 36 2.69 -27.89 24.55
C SER A 36 2.31 -26.86 25.62
N ILE A 37 2.03 -27.32 26.83
CA ILE A 37 1.62 -26.47 27.95
C ILE A 37 2.79 -25.60 28.45
N PHE A 38 4.02 -26.09 28.36
CA PHE A 38 5.21 -25.29 28.69
C PHE A 38 5.37 -24.09 27.77
N LEU A 39 5.24 -24.27 26.45
CA LEU A 39 5.29 -23.19 25.48
C LEU A 39 4.19 -22.15 25.74
N VAL A 40 2.98 -22.59 26.07
CA VAL A 40 1.87 -21.69 26.47
C VAL A 40 2.22 -20.95 27.77
N THR A 41 2.81 -21.64 28.74
CA THR A 41 3.23 -21.04 30.01
C THR A 41 4.22 -19.91 29.76
N ILE A 42 5.24 -20.13 28.91
CA ILE A 42 6.20 -19.09 28.49
C ILE A 42 5.46 -17.93 27.81
N ALA A 43 4.57 -18.22 26.85
CA ALA A 43 3.82 -17.19 26.14
C ALA A 43 3.05 -16.27 27.09
N TYR A 44 2.37 -16.82 28.09
CA TYR A 44 1.60 -16.05 29.07
C TYR A 44 2.45 -15.38 30.14
N LEU A 45 3.59 -15.96 30.54
CA LEU A 45 4.51 -15.35 31.50
C LEU A 45 5.17 -14.09 30.93
N TYR A 46 5.64 -14.17 29.68
CA TYR A 46 6.36 -13.09 29.02
C TYR A 46 5.49 -12.22 28.10
N ASN A 47 4.18 -12.53 28.01
CA ASN A 47 3.23 -11.84 27.13
C ASN A 47 3.68 -11.83 25.65
N ILE A 48 4.06 -13.00 25.13
CA ILE A 48 4.60 -13.18 23.76
C ILE A 48 3.55 -13.88 22.88
N PRO A 49 2.57 -13.16 22.30
CA PRO A 49 1.58 -13.75 21.39
C PRO A 49 2.20 -14.31 20.10
N SER A 50 3.37 -13.81 19.69
CA SER A 50 4.07 -14.22 18.48
C SER A 50 4.57 -15.68 18.51
N ILE A 51 4.59 -16.34 19.68
CA ILE A 51 4.87 -17.78 19.81
C ILE A 51 3.89 -18.63 19.00
N PHE A 52 2.63 -18.20 18.88
CA PHE A 52 1.64 -18.90 18.06
C PHE A 52 1.87 -18.71 16.55
N LYS A 53 2.75 -17.78 16.14
CA LYS A 53 3.09 -17.46 14.73
C LYS A 53 1.86 -17.40 13.82
N LYS A 54 0.83 -16.69 14.30
CA LYS A 54 -0.34 -16.35 13.50
C LYS A 54 0.03 -15.27 12.50
N ASN A 55 -0.20 -15.53 11.21
CA ASN A 55 0.06 -14.56 10.15
C ASN A 55 -1.13 -13.59 9.98
N GLU A 56 -0.99 -12.62 9.08
CA GLU A 56 -2.01 -11.60 8.76
C GLU A 56 -3.31 -12.19 8.22
N ASP A 57 -3.24 -13.34 7.54
CA ASP A 57 -4.41 -14.10 7.08
C ASP A 57 -5.02 -14.97 8.19
N GLY A 58 -4.55 -14.85 9.43
CA GLY A 58 -5.05 -15.61 10.57
C GLY A 58 -4.65 -17.10 10.57
N LYS A 59 -3.80 -17.55 9.67
CA LYS A 59 -3.28 -18.92 9.63
C LYS A 59 -2.13 -19.08 10.62
N ILE A 60 -2.11 -20.23 11.29
CA ILE A 60 -1.00 -20.66 12.13
C ILE A 60 -0.17 -21.67 11.33
N VAL A 61 1.14 -21.50 11.37
CA VAL A 61 2.11 -22.38 10.71
C VAL A 61 1.91 -23.83 11.15
N TRP A 62 1.89 -24.78 10.20
CA TRP A 62 1.41 -26.14 10.45
C TRP A 62 2.23 -26.90 11.52
N TRP A 63 3.55 -26.80 11.51
CA TRP A 63 4.40 -27.46 12.51
C TRP A 63 4.22 -26.86 13.91
N ILE A 64 3.96 -25.56 14.00
CA ILE A 64 3.66 -24.87 15.26
C ILE A 64 2.30 -25.31 15.78
N ARG A 65 1.30 -25.45 14.89
CA ARG A 65 -0.01 -25.99 15.24
C ARG A 65 0.10 -27.36 15.91
N TRP A 66 0.95 -28.25 15.40
CA TRP A 66 1.20 -29.56 16.01
C TRP A 66 1.71 -29.47 17.45
N ALA A 67 2.65 -28.55 17.73
CA ALA A 67 3.13 -28.33 19.10
C ALA A 67 2.01 -27.86 20.05
N PHE A 68 1.00 -27.15 19.55
CA PHE A 68 -0.11 -26.61 20.35
C PHE A 68 -1.38 -27.47 20.37
N ILE A 69 -1.45 -28.61 19.67
CA ILE A 69 -2.67 -29.45 19.63
C ILE A 69 -3.19 -29.80 21.04
N PRO A 70 -2.35 -30.28 22.00
CA PRO A 70 -2.83 -30.62 23.33
C PRO A 70 -3.52 -29.45 24.04
N PHE A 71 -2.90 -28.27 24.01
CA PHE A 71 -3.47 -27.04 24.54
C PHE A 71 -4.78 -26.68 23.83
N LEU A 72 -4.79 -26.68 22.49
CA LEU A 72 -5.95 -26.31 21.69
C LEU A 72 -7.14 -27.24 21.91
N LEU A 73 -6.92 -28.52 22.15
CA LEU A 73 -7.98 -29.47 22.52
C LEU A 73 -8.62 -29.10 23.85
N GLY A 74 -7.81 -28.80 24.87
CA GLY A 74 -8.30 -28.36 26.18
C GLY A 74 -9.10 -27.06 26.08
N VAL A 75 -8.61 -26.08 25.32
CA VAL A 75 -9.30 -24.81 25.10
C VAL A 75 -10.58 -24.99 24.29
N LYS A 76 -10.60 -25.86 23.27
CA LYS A 76 -11.82 -26.20 22.52
C LYS A 76 -12.88 -26.82 23.43
N ALA A 77 -12.49 -27.74 24.31
CA ALA A 77 -13.39 -28.36 25.28
C ALA A 77 -13.96 -27.32 26.25
N TYR A 78 -13.09 -26.47 26.82
CA TYR A 78 -13.51 -25.37 27.70
C TYR A 78 -14.48 -24.40 26.99
N ASN A 79 -14.17 -23.99 25.75
CA ASN A 79 -15.03 -23.11 24.98
C ASN A 79 -16.36 -23.77 24.61
N ALA A 80 -16.38 -25.08 24.31
CA ALA A 80 -17.62 -25.81 24.07
C ALA A 80 -18.50 -25.86 25.34
N TRP A 81 -17.89 -26.16 26.49
CA TRP A 81 -18.57 -26.16 27.78
C TRP A 81 -19.06 -24.77 28.20
N SER A 82 -18.26 -23.72 28.01
CA SER A 82 -18.69 -22.35 28.31
C SER A 82 -19.84 -21.91 27.40
N ARG A 83 -19.89 -22.38 26.15
CA ARG A 83 -20.95 -22.07 25.20
C ARG A 83 -22.25 -22.80 25.51
N SER A 84 -22.20 -24.06 25.94
CA SER A 84 -23.44 -24.77 26.35
C SER A 84 -24.13 -24.13 27.56
N ARG A 85 -23.39 -23.32 28.32
CA ARG A 85 -23.90 -22.54 29.46
C ARG A 85 -24.27 -21.10 29.12
N ASP A 86 -23.91 -20.61 27.93
CA ASP A 86 -24.14 -19.23 27.49
C ASP A 86 -25.19 -19.23 26.37
N LYS A 87 -26.41 -18.78 26.69
CA LYS A 87 -27.55 -18.75 25.75
C LYS A 87 -27.63 -17.47 24.93
N ILE A 88 -26.65 -16.58 25.08
CA ILE A 88 -26.63 -15.30 24.37
C ILE A 88 -26.26 -15.55 22.89
N PRO A 89 -26.87 -14.81 21.93
CA PRO A 89 -26.50 -14.88 20.52
C PRO A 89 -25.00 -14.75 20.26
N ALA A 90 -24.54 -15.18 19.08
CA ALA A 90 -23.12 -15.10 18.78
C ALA A 90 -22.67 -13.66 18.52
N ILE A 91 -23.51 -12.85 17.86
CA ILE A 91 -23.23 -11.51 17.34
C ILE A 91 -24.18 -10.48 17.98
N HIS A 92 -23.66 -9.31 18.33
CA HIS A 92 -24.46 -8.19 18.84
C HIS A 92 -24.06 -6.89 18.16
N HIS A 93 -25.07 -6.11 17.77
CA HIS A 93 -24.90 -4.76 17.24
C HIS A 93 -24.62 -3.79 18.39
N VAL A 94 -23.51 -3.05 18.32
CA VAL A 94 -23.08 -2.11 19.36
C VAL A 94 -23.31 -0.67 18.92
N ALA A 95 -22.97 -0.36 17.67
CA ALA A 95 -23.10 0.95 17.04
C ALA A 95 -23.28 0.75 15.52
N PRO A 96 -23.65 1.79 14.75
CA PRO A 96 -23.83 1.67 13.30
C PRO A 96 -22.64 0.98 12.63
N ASN A 97 -22.89 -0.07 11.86
CA ASN A 97 -21.88 -0.89 11.20
C ASN A 97 -20.81 -1.52 12.12
N LEU A 98 -21.03 -1.58 13.44
CA LEU A 98 -20.09 -2.13 14.41
C LEU A 98 -20.72 -3.20 15.31
N TYR A 99 -20.13 -4.39 15.29
CA TYR A 99 -20.60 -5.56 15.99
C TYR A 99 -19.54 -6.17 16.90
N VAL A 100 -19.98 -6.76 18.00
CA VAL A 100 -19.14 -7.58 18.89
C VAL A 100 -19.63 -9.02 18.88
N SER A 101 -18.70 -9.97 18.79
CA SER A 101 -19.05 -11.38 18.81
C SER A 101 -18.04 -12.26 19.57
N ARG A 102 -18.47 -13.49 19.85
CA ARG A 102 -17.55 -14.59 20.16
C ARG A 102 -17.00 -15.18 18.86
N ARG A 103 -15.99 -16.04 18.96
CA ARG A 103 -15.49 -16.79 17.79
C ARG A 103 -16.64 -17.62 17.21
N LEU A 104 -16.93 -17.38 15.93
CA LEU A 104 -18.00 -18.07 15.22
C LEU A 104 -17.59 -19.50 14.87
N LEU A 105 -18.58 -20.38 14.77
CA LEU A 105 -18.47 -21.68 14.14
C LEU A 105 -18.67 -21.55 12.63
N SER A 106 -18.20 -22.52 11.86
CA SER A 106 -18.41 -22.55 10.41
C SER A 106 -19.90 -22.55 10.03
N SER A 107 -20.76 -23.15 10.86
CA SER A 107 -22.22 -23.12 10.69
C SER A 107 -22.86 -21.74 10.94
N GLU A 108 -22.15 -20.84 11.63
CA GLU A 108 -22.65 -19.51 12.05
C GLU A 108 -22.16 -18.40 11.10
N ILE A 109 -21.39 -18.74 10.07
CA ILE A 109 -20.92 -17.77 9.07
C ILE A 109 -22.10 -17.18 8.27
N SER A 110 -23.20 -17.92 8.11
CA SER A 110 -24.43 -17.40 7.50
C SER A 110 -25.06 -16.24 8.28
N GLU A 111 -24.82 -16.15 9.60
CA GLU A 111 -25.29 -15.03 10.41
C GLU A 111 -24.57 -13.73 10.03
N LEU A 112 -23.28 -13.78 9.66
CA LEU A 112 -22.55 -12.61 9.18
C LEU A 112 -23.23 -12.02 7.94
N LYS A 113 -23.62 -12.87 6.99
CA LYS A 113 -24.33 -12.44 5.77
C LYS A 113 -25.69 -11.83 6.10
N LYS A 114 -26.42 -12.41 7.06
CA LYS A 114 -27.73 -11.87 7.51
C LYS A 114 -27.60 -10.47 8.09
N HIS A 115 -26.50 -10.18 8.77
CA HIS A 115 -26.21 -8.86 9.34
C HIS A 115 -25.43 -7.94 8.38
N ASN A 116 -25.28 -8.34 7.11
CA ASN A 116 -24.49 -7.65 6.09
C ASN A 116 -23.06 -7.31 6.55
N VAL A 117 -22.46 -8.17 7.39
CA VAL A 117 -21.08 -8.00 7.86
C VAL A 117 -20.12 -8.40 6.75
N ASN A 118 -19.22 -7.50 6.37
CA ASN A 118 -18.22 -7.73 5.32
C ASN A 118 -16.80 -7.83 5.88
N SER A 119 -16.58 -7.37 7.11
CA SER A 119 -15.24 -7.17 7.67
C SER A 119 -15.11 -7.82 9.05
N ILE A 120 -14.02 -8.52 9.31
CA ILE A 120 -13.78 -9.31 10.53
C ILE A 120 -12.47 -8.88 11.19
N VAL A 121 -12.54 -8.50 12.46
CA VAL A 121 -11.37 -8.25 13.32
C VAL A 121 -11.22 -9.39 14.32
N ASP A 122 -10.14 -10.16 14.17
CA ASP A 122 -9.78 -11.26 15.06
C ASP A 122 -8.70 -10.85 16.07
N VAL A 123 -9.09 -10.77 17.34
CA VAL A 123 -8.20 -10.36 18.45
C VAL A 123 -7.50 -11.56 19.11
N THR A 124 -7.63 -12.77 18.56
CA THR A 124 -7.08 -14.00 19.17
C THR A 124 -5.68 -14.30 18.66
N ALA A 125 -4.76 -14.59 19.59
CA ALA A 125 -3.45 -15.13 19.26
C ALA A 125 -3.48 -16.67 19.12
N GLU A 126 -4.32 -17.33 19.93
CA GLU A 126 -4.25 -18.78 20.13
C GLU A 126 -4.90 -19.59 19.03
N PHE A 127 -5.89 -19.02 18.34
CA PHE A 127 -6.67 -19.74 17.35
C PHE A 127 -6.25 -19.33 15.95
N ALA A 128 -6.19 -20.31 15.05
CA ALA A 128 -6.34 -20.01 13.64
C ALA A 128 -7.66 -19.26 13.45
N GLY A 129 -7.65 -18.29 12.53
CA GLY A 129 -8.84 -17.56 12.14
C GLY A 129 -9.95 -18.51 11.67
N LEU A 130 -11.13 -17.98 11.37
CA LEU A 130 -12.22 -18.77 10.81
C LEU A 130 -11.79 -19.37 9.46
N GLU A 131 -11.18 -20.57 9.48
CA GLU A 131 -10.54 -21.19 8.32
C GLU A 131 -11.50 -21.19 7.11
N SER A 132 -12.77 -21.54 7.32
CA SER A 132 -13.79 -21.52 6.27
C SER A 132 -14.21 -20.11 5.78
N ALA A 133 -14.10 -19.06 6.60
CA ALA A 133 -14.41 -17.68 6.18
C ALA A 133 -13.24 -17.02 5.43
N ILE A 134 -12.01 -17.42 5.76
CA ILE A 134 -10.77 -16.91 5.17
C ILE A 134 -10.48 -17.59 3.82
N ILE A 135 -10.85 -18.87 3.66
CA ILE A 135 -10.58 -19.65 2.44
C ILE A 135 -11.35 -19.12 1.21
N ASP A 136 -12.59 -18.64 1.38
CA ASP A 136 -13.43 -18.21 0.25
C ASP A 136 -13.28 -16.72 -0.13
N LYS A 137 -12.37 -15.96 0.52
CA LYS A 137 -12.20 -14.50 0.32
C LYS A 137 -13.49 -13.68 0.39
N GLN A 138 -14.50 -14.16 1.12
CA GLN A 138 -15.81 -13.51 1.22
C GLN A 138 -15.82 -12.30 2.18
N PHE A 139 -14.80 -12.17 3.03
CA PHE A 139 -14.72 -11.13 4.04
C PHE A 139 -13.33 -10.49 4.07
N ASP A 140 -13.29 -9.19 4.34
CA ASP A 140 -12.05 -8.49 4.69
C ASP A 140 -11.63 -8.90 6.09
N TYR A 141 -10.47 -9.54 6.22
CA TYR A 141 -9.99 -10.10 7.48
C TYR A 141 -8.77 -9.33 7.99
N PHE A 142 -8.85 -8.93 9.25
CA PHE A 142 -7.79 -8.26 9.99
C PHE A 142 -7.55 -8.95 11.33
N THR A 143 -6.31 -9.00 11.79
CA THR A 143 -5.98 -9.66 13.06
C THR A 143 -4.96 -8.89 13.88
N ILE A 144 -5.23 -8.78 15.17
CA ILE A 144 -4.31 -8.30 16.19
C ILE A 144 -4.13 -9.39 17.24
N PRO A 145 -3.06 -10.20 17.17
CA PRO A 145 -2.85 -11.31 18.09
C PRO A 145 -2.66 -10.83 19.54
N VAL A 146 -3.67 -11.02 20.39
CA VAL A 146 -3.63 -10.70 21.82
C VAL A 146 -3.90 -11.97 22.63
N LEU A 147 -3.08 -12.23 23.65
CA LEU A 147 -3.28 -13.36 24.57
C LEU A 147 -4.52 -13.16 25.45
N ASP A 148 -5.12 -14.26 25.91
CA ASP A 148 -6.30 -14.14 26.76
C ASP A 148 -6.03 -13.39 28.07
N HIS A 149 -7.03 -12.62 28.51
CA HIS A 149 -6.97 -11.71 29.66
C HIS A 149 -5.93 -10.57 29.61
N THR A 150 -5.21 -10.39 28.50
CA THR A 150 -4.32 -9.24 28.29
C THR A 150 -4.99 -8.16 27.42
N VAL A 151 -4.22 -7.14 27.05
CA VAL A 151 -4.63 -6.01 26.20
C VAL A 151 -3.69 -5.92 25.00
N PRO A 152 -4.16 -5.42 23.85
CA PRO A 152 -3.27 -5.06 22.73
C PRO A 152 -2.27 -3.99 23.15
N THR A 153 -1.15 -3.90 22.44
CA THR A 153 -0.26 -2.73 22.53
C THR A 153 -0.96 -1.50 21.95
N THR A 154 -0.46 -0.29 22.27
CA THR A 154 -1.00 0.96 21.71
C THR A 154 -0.97 0.94 20.18
N GLU A 155 0.15 0.52 19.59
CA GLU A 155 0.29 0.36 18.13
C GLU A 155 -0.72 -0.62 17.52
N GLN A 156 -0.90 -1.80 18.13
CA GLN A 156 -1.89 -2.76 17.67
C GLN A 156 -3.32 -2.21 17.77
N LEU A 157 -3.59 -1.44 18.83
CA LEU A 157 -4.90 -0.84 19.02
C LEU A 157 -5.14 0.26 18.00
N LYS A 158 -4.23 1.22 17.84
CA LYS A 158 -4.31 2.29 16.83
C LYS A 158 -4.55 1.71 15.45
N HIS A 159 -3.76 0.70 15.06
CA HIS A 159 -3.97 0.00 13.81
C HIS A 159 -5.38 -0.60 13.69
N ALA A 160 -5.85 -1.33 14.71
CA ALA A 160 -7.20 -1.87 14.69
C ALA A 160 -8.29 -0.79 14.59
N LEU A 161 -8.15 0.33 15.29
CA LEU A 161 -9.12 1.42 15.25
C LEU A 161 -9.16 2.08 13.87
N ASN A 162 -8.01 2.40 13.29
CA ASN A 162 -7.88 2.96 11.94
C ASN A 162 -8.44 2.01 10.87
N TRP A 163 -8.17 0.71 11.01
CA TRP A 163 -8.69 -0.30 10.09
C TRP A 163 -10.22 -0.43 10.20
N ILE A 164 -10.77 -0.53 11.42
CA ILE A 164 -12.23 -0.55 11.64
C ILE A 164 -12.87 0.69 11.03
N ASP A 165 -12.28 1.86 11.25
CA ASP A 165 -12.81 3.11 10.75
C ASP A 165 -12.82 3.18 9.22
N THR A 166 -11.73 2.70 8.61
CA THR A 166 -11.60 2.57 7.16
C THR A 166 -12.72 1.71 6.58
N GLN A 167 -13.04 0.57 7.20
CA GLN A 167 -14.11 -0.31 6.72
C GLN A 167 -15.49 0.35 6.88
N ILE A 168 -15.77 0.95 8.04
CA ILE A 168 -17.05 1.63 8.30
C ILE A 168 -17.25 2.83 7.35
N ALA A 169 -16.19 3.57 7.03
CA ALA A 169 -16.23 4.66 6.05
C ALA A 169 -16.51 4.19 4.62
N GLN A 170 -16.36 2.90 4.33
CA GLN A 170 -16.75 2.26 3.07
C GLN A 170 -18.14 1.60 3.16
N ASP A 171 -18.93 1.96 4.17
CA ASP A 171 -20.24 1.39 4.48
C ASP A 171 -20.23 -0.14 4.71
N LYS A 172 -19.08 -0.67 5.15
CA LYS A 172 -18.95 -2.09 5.52
C LYS A 172 -19.23 -2.28 7.00
N ALA A 173 -20.05 -3.27 7.33
CA ALA A 173 -20.22 -3.68 8.71
C ALA A 173 -19.02 -4.52 9.19
N VAL A 174 -18.50 -4.16 10.36
CA VAL A 174 -17.33 -4.76 11.00
C VAL A 174 -17.74 -5.55 12.24
N VAL A 175 -17.29 -6.79 12.34
CA VAL A 175 -17.41 -7.59 13.56
C VAL A 175 -16.06 -7.76 14.25
N VAL A 176 -16.00 -7.43 15.53
CA VAL A 176 -14.81 -7.64 16.38
C VAL A 176 -15.05 -8.85 17.27
N HIS A 177 -14.19 -9.86 17.18
CA HIS A 177 -14.33 -11.08 17.96
C HIS A 177 -13.08 -11.47 18.74
N CYS A 178 -13.30 -12.21 19.83
CA CYS A 178 -12.26 -12.97 20.52
C CYS A 178 -12.76 -14.40 20.77
N ALA A 179 -12.21 -15.14 21.73
CA ALA A 179 -12.66 -16.51 22.02
C ALA A 179 -14.16 -16.56 22.43
N LEU A 180 -14.51 -15.90 23.55
CA LEU A 180 -15.87 -15.87 24.11
C LEU A 180 -16.58 -14.53 23.91
N GLY A 181 -15.93 -13.54 23.31
CA GLY A 181 -16.50 -12.22 23.07
C GLY A 181 -16.76 -11.40 24.35
N ARG A 182 -15.97 -11.59 25.42
CA ARG A 182 -16.24 -10.99 26.75
C ARG A 182 -15.24 -9.94 27.20
N GLY A 183 -13.97 -10.08 26.79
CA GLY A 183 -12.85 -9.25 27.28
C GLY A 183 -12.12 -8.52 26.16
N ARG A 184 -11.25 -9.22 25.42
CA ARG A 184 -10.41 -8.63 24.36
C ARG A 184 -11.18 -7.86 23.28
N SER A 185 -12.23 -8.46 22.72
CA SER A 185 -13.07 -7.79 21.71
C SER A 185 -13.84 -6.61 22.29
N VAL A 186 -14.37 -6.76 23.51
CA VAL A 186 -15.04 -5.69 24.24
C VAL A 186 -14.09 -4.51 24.49
N PHE A 187 -12.82 -4.79 24.81
CA PHE A 187 -11.80 -3.77 25.00
C PHE A 187 -11.56 -2.96 23.70
N VAL A 188 -11.40 -3.64 22.57
CA VAL A 188 -11.20 -2.97 21.26
C VAL A 188 -12.43 -2.16 20.86
N VAL A 189 -13.63 -2.72 21.01
CA VAL A 189 -14.89 -2.01 20.70
C VAL A 189 -15.08 -0.80 21.62
N ALA A 190 -14.80 -0.92 22.91
CA ALA A 190 -14.89 0.21 23.85
C ALA A 190 -13.88 1.31 23.49
N ALA A 191 -12.65 0.94 23.13
CA ALA A 191 -11.64 1.89 22.65
C ALA A 191 -12.09 2.62 21.38
N TYR A 192 -12.74 1.92 20.43
CA TYR A 192 -13.31 2.54 19.23
C TYR A 192 -14.44 3.51 19.55
N LEU A 193 -15.36 3.16 20.46
CA LEU A 193 -16.43 4.08 20.88
C LEU A 193 -15.85 5.35 21.53
N LEU A 194 -14.80 5.21 22.33
CA LEU A 194 -14.12 6.32 22.99
C LEU A 194 -13.34 7.19 22.01
N SER A 195 -12.76 6.62 20.94
CA SER A 195 -12.07 7.40 19.91
C SER A 195 -13.03 8.22 19.06
N LYS A 196 -14.29 7.79 18.94
CA LYS A 196 -15.33 8.50 18.18
C LYS A 196 -16.06 9.59 18.94
N ASP A 197 -16.05 9.55 20.26
CA ASP A 197 -16.75 10.53 21.10
C ASP A 197 -15.82 11.01 22.24
N PRO A 198 -15.24 12.22 22.12
CA PRO A 198 -14.40 12.83 23.16
C PRO A 198 -15.12 13.07 24.51
N HIS A 199 -16.45 13.05 24.54
CA HIS A 199 -17.23 13.25 25.76
C HIS A 199 -17.66 11.94 26.44
N LEU A 200 -17.52 10.80 25.75
CA LEU A 200 -17.87 9.49 26.29
C LEU A 200 -16.89 9.06 27.38
N THR A 201 -17.39 8.66 28.55
CA THR A 201 -16.54 8.05 29.59
C THR A 201 -16.33 6.56 29.35
N VAL A 202 -15.31 5.98 29.99
CA VAL A 202 -15.02 4.55 29.89
C VAL A 202 -16.20 3.71 30.39
N GLU A 203 -16.83 4.13 31.48
CA GLU A 203 -18.01 3.49 32.06
C GLU A 203 -19.18 3.51 31.08
N GLN A 204 -19.48 4.66 30.49
CA GLN A 204 -20.56 4.80 29.52
C GLN A 204 -20.33 3.93 28.27
N ALA A 205 -19.10 3.87 27.78
CA ALA A 205 -18.75 3.00 26.65
C ALA A 205 -18.97 1.51 26.99
N LEU A 206 -18.58 1.09 28.19
CA LEU A 206 -18.79 -0.29 28.65
C LEU A 206 -20.26 -0.60 28.90
N ASP A 207 -21.04 0.33 29.45
CA ASP A 207 -22.47 0.17 29.66
C ASP A 207 -23.21 0.00 28.33
N ARG A 208 -22.85 0.78 27.29
CA ARG A 208 -23.40 0.60 25.93
C ARG A 208 -23.18 -0.83 25.42
N ILE A 209 -21.99 -1.39 25.60
CA ILE A 209 -21.68 -2.76 25.17
C ILE A 209 -22.39 -3.79 26.08
N HIS A 210 -22.44 -3.55 27.39
CA HIS A 210 -23.05 -4.46 28.35
C HIS A 210 -24.57 -4.58 28.15
N ASN A 211 -25.23 -3.48 27.78
CA ASN A 211 -26.66 -3.44 27.50
C ASN A 211 -27.04 -4.35 26.31
N VAL A 212 -26.19 -4.44 25.30
CA VAL A 212 -26.40 -5.35 24.17
C VAL A 212 -25.85 -6.75 24.44
N ARG A 213 -24.82 -6.89 25.28
CA ARG A 213 -24.17 -8.16 25.62
C ARG A 213 -23.82 -8.23 27.10
N SER A 214 -24.72 -8.78 27.92
CA SER A 214 -24.57 -8.86 29.38
C SER A 214 -23.36 -9.66 29.88
N THR A 215 -22.75 -10.50 29.06
CA THR A 215 -21.50 -11.21 29.39
C THR A 215 -20.22 -10.40 29.11
N ALA A 216 -20.35 -9.21 28.53
CA ALA A 216 -19.23 -8.29 28.31
C ALA A 216 -18.72 -7.76 29.66
N ARG A 217 -17.47 -8.09 29.99
CA ARG A 217 -16.84 -7.67 31.24
C ARG A 217 -15.33 -7.62 31.11
N LEU A 218 -14.77 -6.42 31.27
CA LEU A 218 -13.34 -6.22 31.36
C LEU A 218 -12.81 -6.65 32.73
N ASN A 219 -11.61 -7.22 32.75
CA ASN A 219 -10.89 -7.47 33.99
C ASN A 219 -10.22 -6.17 34.50
N LYS A 220 -9.73 -6.17 35.75
CA LYS A 220 -9.09 -4.99 36.37
C LYS A 220 -7.90 -4.44 35.56
N ARG A 221 -7.13 -5.30 34.89
CA ARG A 221 -5.99 -4.89 34.06
C ARG A 221 -6.45 -4.20 32.78
N GLN A 222 -7.44 -4.77 32.11
CA GLN A 222 -8.05 -4.21 30.90
C GLN A 222 -8.73 -2.87 31.18
N LEU A 223 -9.50 -2.78 32.27
CA LEU A 223 -10.16 -1.53 32.66
C LEU A 223 -9.15 -0.41 32.92
N ARG A 224 -8.09 -0.68 33.72
CA ARG A 224 -7.02 0.29 33.97
C ARG A 224 -6.31 0.74 32.70
N ALA A 225 -6.03 -0.19 31.79
CA ALA A 225 -5.39 0.14 30.51
C ALA A 225 -6.29 1.05 29.65
N LEU A 226 -7.60 0.82 29.64
CA LEU A 226 -8.55 1.64 28.88
C LEU A 226 -8.64 3.07 29.44
N HIS A 227 -8.69 3.22 30.77
CA HIS A 227 -8.59 4.55 31.41
C HIS A 227 -7.27 5.25 31.10
N LYS A 228 -6.15 4.52 31.16
CA LYS A 228 -4.83 5.07 30.84
C LYS A 228 -4.81 5.64 29.41
N LEU A 229 -5.25 4.85 28.42
CA LEU A 229 -5.30 5.27 27.02
C LEU A 229 -6.19 6.50 26.81
N ARG A 230 -7.35 6.57 27.48
CA ARG A 230 -8.22 7.74 27.42
C ARG A 230 -7.59 8.98 28.03
N ASN A 231 -6.96 8.85 29.20
CA ASN A 231 -6.38 9.97 29.92
C ASN A 231 -5.11 10.52 29.23
N GLU A 232 -4.38 9.67 28.52
CA GLU A 232 -3.16 10.04 27.79
C GLU A 232 -3.41 10.54 26.36
N GLY A 233 -4.68 10.64 25.91
CA GLY A 233 -5.01 11.10 24.56
C GLY A 233 -4.68 10.09 23.44
N GLU A 234 -4.28 8.86 23.79
CA GLU A 234 -3.86 7.83 22.83
C GLU A 234 -5.00 7.26 21.96
N LEU A 235 -6.25 7.70 22.21
CA LEU A 235 -7.44 7.36 21.44
C LEU A 235 -7.93 8.52 20.55
N GLU A 236 -7.23 9.66 20.53
CA GLU A 236 -7.58 10.78 19.66
C GLU A 236 -7.44 10.40 18.18
N GLN A 237 -8.38 10.87 17.35
CA GLN A 237 -8.40 10.52 15.93
C GLN A 237 -7.41 11.38 15.15
N VAL A 238 -6.62 10.72 14.30
CA VAL A 238 -5.89 11.40 13.23
C VAL A 238 -6.81 11.61 12.02
N SER A 239 -6.49 12.60 11.19
CA SER A 239 -7.24 12.88 9.97
C SER A 239 -7.14 11.71 8.98
N ALA A 240 -8.26 11.40 8.33
CA ALA A 240 -8.30 10.33 7.34
C ALA A 240 -7.53 10.71 6.08
N VAL A 241 -6.76 9.76 5.55
CA VAL A 241 -6.04 9.88 4.28
C VAL A 241 -6.94 9.45 3.14
N TRP A 242 -6.99 10.25 2.08
CA TRP A 242 -7.73 9.89 0.88
C TRP A 242 -6.90 8.97 0.00
N LEU A 243 -7.39 7.76 -0.24
CA LEU A 243 -6.75 6.76 -1.10
C LEU A 243 -7.55 6.60 -2.39
N ILE A 244 -7.04 7.17 -3.48
CA ILE A 244 -7.65 7.09 -4.81
C ILE A 244 -7.00 5.91 -5.54
N ALA A 245 -7.76 4.85 -5.76
CA ALA A 245 -7.26 3.61 -6.34
C ALA A 245 -7.88 3.35 -7.72
N ASN A 246 -7.05 2.98 -8.69
CA ASN A 246 -7.49 2.49 -9.98
C ASN A 246 -7.51 0.94 -9.97
N PRO A 247 -8.70 0.30 -9.89
CA PRO A 247 -8.78 -1.15 -9.69
C PRO A 247 -8.34 -1.96 -10.92
N VAL A 248 -8.37 -1.38 -12.12
CA VAL A 248 -8.02 -2.08 -13.38
C VAL A 248 -6.55 -1.91 -13.78
N SER A 249 -5.80 -1.03 -13.10
CA SER A 249 -4.39 -0.79 -13.42
C SER A 249 -3.52 -2.02 -13.17
N GLY A 250 -2.44 -2.16 -13.96
CA GLY A 250 -1.43 -3.22 -13.82
C GLY A 250 -1.99 -4.65 -13.85
N ALA A 251 -2.96 -4.91 -14.73
CA ALA A 251 -3.68 -6.19 -14.81
C ALA A 251 -4.42 -6.55 -13.51
N GLY A 252 -5.07 -5.56 -12.89
CA GLY A 252 -5.81 -5.74 -11.65
C GLY A 252 -4.91 -5.85 -10.42
N ALA A 253 -3.79 -5.12 -10.40
CA ALA A 253 -2.81 -5.15 -9.32
C ALA A 253 -3.43 -4.81 -7.95
N TRP A 254 -4.48 -3.99 -7.92
CA TRP A 254 -5.26 -3.70 -6.72
C TRP A 254 -5.81 -4.97 -6.04
N HIS A 255 -6.30 -5.95 -6.80
CA HIS A 255 -6.80 -7.20 -6.22
C HIS A 255 -5.70 -8.03 -5.53
N ARG A 256 -4.44 -7.82 -5.91
CA ARG A 256 -3.27 -8.48 -5.32
C ARG A 256 -2.72 -7.70 -4.12
N TYR A 257 -2.64 -6.38 -4.23
CA TYR A 257 -1.91 -5.54 -3.27
C TYR A 257 -2.81 -4.68 -2.37
N GLY A 258 -4.08 -4.46 -2.73
CA GLY A 258 -5.00 -3.56 -2.02
C GLY A 258 -5.12 -3.85 -0.54
N LYS A 259 -5.30 -5.12 -0.15
CA LYS A 259 -5.31 -5.52 1.27
C LYS A 259 -4.03 -5.10 1.99
N ARG A 260 -2.87 -5.39 1.39
CA ARG A 260 -1.56 -5.08 1.97
C ARG A 260 -1.32 -3.57 2.05
N ILE A 261 -1.79 -2.79 1.08
CA ILE A 261 -1.75 -1.32 1.11
C ILE A 261 -2.60 -0.80 2.27
N ILE A 262 -3.84 -1.28 2.39
CA ILE A 262 -4.74 -0.90 3.49
C ILE A 262 -4.08 -1.25 4.83
N ASP A 263 -3.67 -2.49 5.03
CA ASP A 263 -3.07 -2.97 6.28
C ASP A 263 -1.77 -2.21 6.63
N ARG A 264 -1.00 -1.72 5.65
CA ARG A 264 0.18 -0.91 5.91
C ARG A 264 -0.17 0.53 6.26
N LEU A 265 -1.05 1.18 5.50
CA LEU A 265 -1.38 2.59 5.76
C LEU A 265 -2.22 2.76 7.04
N THR A 266 -3.05 1.76 7.39
CA THR A 266 -3.86 1.80 8.61
C THR A 266 -3.06 1.67 9.90
N THR A 267 -1.75 1.43 9.85
CA THR A 267 -0.92 1.50 11.07
C THR A 267 -0.95 2.90 11.66
N GLU A 268 -0.97 3.94 10.81
CA GLU A 268 -0.96 5.34 11.24
C GLU A 268 -2.26 6.06 10.92
N TYR A 269 -2.90 5.80 9.76
CA TYR A 269 -4.02 6.62 9.28
C TYR A 269 -5.29 5.80 8.99
N PRO A 270 -6.50 6.26 9.40
CA PRO A 270 -7.73 5.78 8.80
C PRO A 270 -7.79 6.24 7.34
N LEU A 271 -8.41 5.45 6.47
CA LEU A 271 -8.43 5.71 5.03
C LEU A 271 -9.84 5.98 4.54
N LYS A 272 -9.97 6.97 3.66
CA LYS A 272 -11.15 7.17 2.81
C LYS A 272 -10.80 6.69 1.41
N ILE A 273 -11.18 5.45 1.10
CA ILE A 273 -10.84 4.80 -0.16
C ILE A 273 -11.87 5.20 -1.21
N LYS A 274 -11.40 5.58 -2.40
CA LYS A 274 -12.22 5.92 -3.56
C LYS A 274 -11.68 5.20 -4.77
N PHE A 275 -12.56 4.62 -5.56
CA PHE A 275 -12.19 3.86 -6.76
C PHE A 275 -12.52 4.65 -8.01
N THR A 276 -11.57 4.72 -8.94
CA THR A 276 -11.86 5.22 -10.28
C THR A 276 -12.73 4.22 -11.04
N SER A 277 -13.49 4.73 -12.01
CA SER A 277 -14.30 3.93 -12.93
C SER A 277 -14.20 4.52 -14.34
N LYS A 278 -14.99 4.01 -15.29
CA LYS A 278 -15.08 4.63 -16.63
C LYS A 278 -15.71 6.02 -16.57
N ASP A 279 -16.55 6.26 -15.58
CA ASP A 279 -17.37 7.47 -15.46
C ASP A 279 -16.83 8.42 -14.37
N ILE A 280 -15.86 7.99 -13.57
CA ILE A 280 -15.30 8.75 -12.45
C ILE A 280 -13.77 8.71 -12.56
N SER A 281 -13.18 9.86 -12.86
CA SER A 281 -11.72 10.01 -13.02
C SER A 281 -11.01 10.17 -11.67
N ALA A 282 -9.68 10.03 -11.67
CA ALA A 282 -8.89 10.31 -10.48
C ALA A 282 -8.86 11.82 -10.18
N GLU A 283 -8.97 12.67 -11.20
CA GLU A 283 -9.10 14.13 -11.03
C GLU A 283 -10.35 14.52 -10.24
N GLU A 284 -11.51 13.94 -10.58
CA GLU A 284 -12.77 14.22 -9.89
C GLU A 284 -12.73 13.82 -8.42
N LEU A 285 -12.17 12.63 -8.13
CA LEU A 285 -11.98 12.16 -6.76
C LEU A 285 -10.97 13.01 -5.98
N THR A 286 -9.95 13.55 -6.66
CA THR A 286 -8.98 14.46 -6.04
C THR A 286 -9.63 15.81 -5.71
N LYS A 287 -10.47 16.34 -6.60
CA LYS A 287 -11.29 17.54 -6.32
C LYS A 287 -12.20 17.31 -5.11
N GLU A 288 -12.84 16.14 -5.01
CA GLU A 288 -13.62 15.76 -3.82
C GLU A 288 -12.74 15.77 -2.56
N ALA A 289 -11.55 15.18 -2.62
CA ALA A 289 -10.61 15.14 -1.50
C ALA A 289 -10.19 16.55 -1.03
N MET A 290 -9.81 17.41 -1.97
CA MET A 290 -9.42 18.81 -1.68
C MET A 290 -10.56 19.61 -1.08
N ALA A 291 -11.79 19.46 -1.60
CA ALA A 291 -12.98 20.12 -1.05
C ALA A 291 -13.30 19.67 0.38
N ASN A 292 -12.82 18.50 0.79
CA ASN A 292 -12.94 17.98 2.16
C ASN A 292 -11.69 18.28 3.01
N ASN A 293 -10.84 19.23 2.60
CA ASN A 293 -9.62 19.65 3.31
C ASN A 293 -8.64 18.48 3.59
N ALA A 294 -8.49 17.56 2.64
CA ALA A 294 -7.50 16.50 2.75
C ALA A 294 -6.07 17.07 2.85
N GLY A 295 -5.33 16.75 3.92
CA GLY A 295 -3.91 17.12 4.06
C GLY A 295 -2.93 16.16 3.39
N LEU A 296 -3.44 15.02 2.91
CA LEU A 296 -2.68 13.99 2.19
C LEU A 296 -3.62 13.21 1.27
N VAL A 297 -3.27 13.14 -0.01
CA VAL A 297 -3.93 12.32 -1.03
C VAL A 297 -2.94 11.28 -1.54
N VAL A 298 -3.32 10.02 -1.48
CA VAL A 298 -2.54 8.89 -1.97
C VAL A 298 -3.21 8.35 -3.23
N ALA A 299 -2.47 8.28 -4.33
CA ALA A 299 -2.92 7.63 -5.56
C ALA A 299 -2.31 6.24 -5.68
N ALA A 300 -3.13 5.23 -5.95
CA ALA A 300 -2.71 3.85 -6.17
C ALA A 300 -3.14 3.40 -7.58
N GLY A 301 -2.21 3.48 -8.54
CA GLY A 301 -2.51 3.28 -9.95
C GLY A 301 -1.25 3.24 -10.82
N GLY A 302 -1.45 3.33 -12.13
CA GLY A 302 -0.36 3.51 -13.09
C GLY A 302 -0.11 4.99 -13.36
N ASP A 303 0.85 5.28 -14.25
CA ASP A 303 1.35 6.64 -14.48
C ASP A 303 0.23 7.65 -14.83
N GLY A 304 -0.76 7.27 -15.65
CA GLY A 304 -1.91 8.14 -15.94
C GLY A 304 -2.75 8.50 -14.70
N THR A 305 -3.05 7.52 -13.83
CA THR A 305 -3.77 7.78 -12.56
C THR A 305 -2.94 8.65 -11.62
N LEU A 306 -1.63 8.43 -11.56
CA LEU A 306 -0.74 9.27 -10.75
C LEU A 306 -0.66 10.70 -11.32
N SER A 307 -0.63 10.85 -12.64
CA SER A 307 -0.59 12.14 -13.34
C SER A 307 -1.87 12.95 -13.14
N GLU A 308 -3.04 12.34 -13.29
CA GLU A 308 -4.34 12.96 -13.01
C GLU A 308 -4.41 13.53 -11.58
N VAL A 309 -3.99 12.73 -10.58
CA VAL A 309 -3.96 13.19 -9.18
C VAL A 309 -2.92 14.30 -9.00
N ALA A 310 -1.70 14.10 -9.49
CA ALA A 310 -0.63 15.09 -9.38
C ALA A 310 -1.02 16.45 -9.97
N ASN A 311 -1.66 16.45 -11.15
CA ASN A 311 -2.15 17.65 -11.84
C ASN A 311 -3.08 18.49 -10.96
N MET A 312 -3.98 17.84 -10.25
CA MET A 312 -4.91 18.52 -9.34
C MET A 312 -4.22 19.09 -8.10
N LEU A 313 -3.13 18.46 -7.65
CA LEU A 313 -2.40 18.87 -6.45
C LEU A 313 -1.34 19.94 -6.72
N VAL A 314 -1.04 20.24 -7.98
CA VAL A 314 -0.08 21.28 -8.36
C VAL A 314 -0.43 22.63 -7.74
N GLY A 315 0.54 23.22 -7.03
CA GLY A 315 0.40 24.52 -6.37
C GLY A 315 -0.47 24.49 -5.12
N SER A 316 -0.91 23.32 -4.67
CA SER A 316 -1.60 23.14 -3.40
C SER A 316 -0.63 22.75 -2.28
N ASP A 317 -1.06 22.91 -1.03
CA ASP A 317 -0.33 22.43 0.16
C ASP A 317 -0.67 20.97 0.51
N VAL A 318 -1.46 20.28 -0.32
CA VAL A 318 -1.83 18.89 -0.11
C VAL A 318 -0.66 17.99 -0.48
N ARG A 319 -0.25 17.13 0.45
CA ARG A 319 0.82 16.16 0.22
C ARG A 319 0.36 15.05 -0.71
N PHE A 320 1.23 14.62 -1.61
CA PHE A 320 0.96 13.57 -2.58
C PHE A 320 1.75 12.29 -2.25
N GLY A 321 1.04 11.18 -2.07
CA GLY A 321 1.61 9.84 -1.99
C GLY A 321 1.33 9.04 -3.25
N ALA A 322 2.33 8.36 -3.82
CA ALA A 322 2.15 7.56 -5.03
C ALA A 322 2.41 6.08 -4.75
N ILE A 323 1.50 5.19 -5.14
CA ILE A 323 1.65 3.74 -5.04
C ILE A 323 1.62 3.11 -6.44
N PRO A 324 2.71 2.46 -6.89
CA PRO A 324 2.88 1.96 -8.24
C PRO A 324 2.09 0.67 -8.47
N LEU A 325 0.88 0.80 -9.02
CA LEU A 325 0.02 -0.32 -9.42
C LEU A 325 -0.10 -0.47 -10.94
N GLY A 326 0.65 0.28 -11.73
CA GLY A 326 0.73 0.19 -13.19
C GLY A 326 1.81 -0.78 -13.69
N THR A 327 2.08 -0.72 -15.00
CA THR A 327 3.09 -1.56 -15.66
C THR A 327 4.47 -0.90 -15.69
N ALA A 328 4.55 0.38 -16.03
CA ALA A 328 5.81 1.13 -16.12
C ALA A 328 6.20 1.75 -14.77
N ASN A 329 5.26 2.46 -14.12
CA ASN A 329 5.44 3.06 -12.79
C ASN A 329 6.64 4.00 -12.73
N THR A 330 6.83 4.76 -13.80
CA THR A 330 8.01 5.55 -14.08
C THR A 330 8.19 6.65 -13.03
N LEU A 331 7.10 7.31 -12.63
CA LEU A 331 7.14 8.33 -11.59
C LEU A 331 7.63 7.76 -10.26
N CYS A 332 7.04 6.67 -9.78
CA CYS A 332 7.44 6.03 -8.53
C CYS A 332 8.90 5.55 -8.56
N HIS A 333 9.42 5.15 -9.72
CA HIS A 333 10.82 4.73 -9.85
C HIS A 333 11.79 5.91 -9.62
N VAL A 334 11.41 7.10 -10.08
CA VAL A 334 12.15 8.33 -9.79
C VAL A 334 12.02 8.70 -8.32
N LEU A 335 10.80 8.66 -7.76
CA LEU A 335 10.56 9.13 -6.39
C LEU A 335 11.14 8.22 -5.30
N TYR A 336 11.11 6.90 -5.51
CA TYR A 336 11.44 5.91 -4.47
C TYR A 336 12.61 4.99 -4.86
N GLY A 337 13.19 5.16 -6.05
CA GLY A 337 14.27 4.33 -6.57
C GLY A 337 13.83 2.96 -7.11
N GLY A 338 14.80 2.18 -7.60
CA GLY A 338 14.55 0.91 -8.29
C GLY A 338 14.01 -0.23 -7.42
N GLU A 339 14.13 -0.11 -6.09
CA GLU A 339 13.64 -1.13 -5.14
C GLU A 339 12.13 -1.33 -5.18
N ILE A 340 11.36 -0.37 -5.71
CA ILE A 340 9.89 -0.50 -5.86
C ILE A 340 9.49 -1.69 -6.73
N LYS A 341 10.36 -2.19 -7.62
CA LYS A 341 10.08 -3.37 -8.44
C LYS A 341 10.04 -4.65 -7.59
N VAL A 342 10.80 -4.68 -6.50
CA VAL A 342 10.85 -5.78 -5.54
C VAL A 342 9.82 -5.57 -4.42
N PHE A 343 9.64 -4.32 -4.00
CA PHE A 343 8.79 -3.92 -2.88
C PHE A 343 7.76 -2.85 -3.29
N PRO A 344 6.79 -3.18 -4.16
CA PRO A 344 5.86 -2.21 -4.75
C PRO A 344 4.84 -1.66 -3.75
N VAL A 345 4.74 -2.24 -2.56
CA VAL A 345 3.85 -1.77 -1.48
C VAL A 345 4.64 -1.19 -0.34
N GLU A 346 5.69 -1.88 0.14
CA GLU A 346 6.42 -1.49 1.35
C GLU A 346 7.08 -0.13 1.20
N LYS A 347 7.87 0.07 0.13
CA LYS A 347 8.66 1.28 -0.07
C LYS A 347 7.77 2.52 -0.22
N PRO A 348 6.73 2.51 -1.07
CA PRO A 348 5.77 3.61 -1.13
C PRO A 348 5.04 3.86 0.19
N CYS A 349 4.57 2.82 0.88
CA CYS A 349 3.90 2.99 2.16
C CYS A 349 4.86 3.54 3.22
N GLU A 350 6.12 3.11 3.25
CA GLU A 350 7.15 3.66 4.14
C GLU A 350 7.38 5.15 3.88
N ALA A 351 7.49 5.58 2.62
CA ALA A 351 7.59 6.99 2.26
C ALA A 351 6.36 7.82 2.69
N ILE A 352 5.16 7.25 2.57
CA ILE A 352 3.92 7.91 3.00
C ILE A 352 3.83 8.00 4.53
N LEU A 353 4.26 6.94 5.24
CA LEU A 353 4.17 6.83 6.69
C LEU A 353 5.30 7.57 7.42
N SER A 354 6.45 7.82 6.77
CA SER A 354 7.57 8.59 7.34
C SER A 354 7.17 10.01 7.72
N GLY A 355 6.16 10.56 7.03
CA GLY A 355 5.73 11.96 7.14
C GLY A 355 6.71 12.96 6.52
N GLN A 356 7.82 12.50 5.93
CA GLN A 356 8.75 13.36 5.21
C GLN A 356 8.16 13.80 3.88
N GLU A 357 8.45 15.05 3.52
CA GLU A 357 7.98 15.66 2.28
C GLU A 357 9.09 16.38 1.55
N LYS A 358 8.99 16.37 0.22
CA LYS A 358 9.85 17.15 -0.67
C LYS A 358 8.97 17.90 -1.66
N LYS A 359 9.29 19.17 -1.92
CA LYS A 359 8.70 19.88 -3.06
C LYS A 359 9.51 19.57 -4.31
N ILE A 360 8.81 19.18 -5.36
CA ILE A 360 9.40 18.91 -6.67
C ILE A 360 8.88 19.89 -7.71
N ASP A 361 9.71 20.08 -8.72
CA ASP A 361 9.39 20.83 -9.91
C ASP A 361 8.50 19.98 -10.82
N ILE A 362 7.64 20.66 -11.55
CA ILE A 362 6.86 20.06 -12.65
C ILE A 362 7.15 20.84 -13.91
N ALA A 363 6.89 20.25 -15.06
CA ALA A 363 6.86 20.97 -16.31
C ALA A 363 5.44 20.99 -16.90
N TYR A 364 5.21 21.96 -17.78
CA TYR A 364 4.07 21.99 -18.67
C TYR A 364 4.56 22.00 -20.11
N CYS A 365 4.00 21.12 -20.94
CA CYS A 365 4.10 21.22 -22.38
C CYS A 365 2.79 21.80 -22.91
N ASN A 366 2.83 23.05 -23.35
CA ASN A 366 1.64 23.86 -23.58
C ASN A 366 0.76 23.89 -22.31
N GLU A 367 -0.44 23.32 -22.35
CA GLU A 367 -1.35 23.22 -21.20
C GLU A 367 -1.28 21.88 -20.47
N LYS A 368 -0.49 20.92 -20.96
CA LYS A 368 -0.44 19.56 -20.40
C LYS A 368 0.65 19.44 -19.36
N LEU A 369 0.31 18.85 -18.22
CA LEU A 369 1.29 18.48 -17.21
C LEU A 369 2.29 17.48 -17.79
N MET A 370 3.57 17.75 -17.55
CA MET A 370 4.69 16.86 -17.85
C MET A 370 5.44 16.64 -16.54
N LEU A 371 5.25 15.47 -15.94
CA LEU A 371 5.96 15.07 -14.74
C LEU A 371 7.38 14.59 -15.07
N LEU A 372 7.54 13.85 -16.18
CA LEU A 372 8.78 13.18 -16.52
C LEU A 372 9.45 13.83 -17.73
N VAL A 373 8.99 13.49 -18.93
CA VAL A 373 9.71 13.78 -20.16
C VAL A 373 8.79 14.04 -21.35
N LEU A 374 9.27 14.87 -22.25
CA LEU A 374 8.78 15.01 -23.62
C LEU A 374 9.81 14.39 -24.58
N GLY A 375 9.33 13.66 -25.58
CA GLY A 375 10.16 13.04 -26.61
C GLY A 375 9.64 13.30 -28.02
N ILE A 376 10.56 13.59 -28.95
CA ILE A 376 10.32 13.78 -30.39
C ILE A 376 11.30 12.87 -31.14
N GLY A 377 10.83 12.15 -32.17
CA GLY A 377 11.68 11.27 -32.97
C GLY A 377 11.70 9.83 -32.45
N PHE A 378 12.84 9.32 -31.98
CA PHE A 378 12.95 7.90 -31.61
C PHE A 378 12.00 7.48 -30.49
N GLU A 379 11.82 8.31 -29.46
CA GLU A 379 10.94 8.01 -28.32
C GLU A 379 9.49 7.81 -28.73
N GLN A 380 8.99 8.70 -29.60
CA GLN A 380 7.63 8.63 -30.12
C GLN A 380 7.42 7.33 -30.90
N LYS A 381 8.35 7.02 -31.81
CA LYS A 381 8.28 5.78 -32.61
C LYS A 381 8.34 4.53 -31.73
N MET A 382 9.18 4.50 -30.69
CA MET A 382 9.26 3.34 -29.79
C MET A 382 7.93 3.04 -29.08
N ILE A 383 7.21 4.06 -28.63
CA ILE A 383 5.94 3.90 -27.91
C ILE A 383 4.81 3.47 -28.87
N GLU A 384 4.73 4.05 -30.06
CA GLU A 384 3.77 3.65 -31.09
C GLU A 384 3.94 2.19 -31.54
N TYR A 385 5.20 1.71 -31.62
CA TYR A 385 5.48 0.30 -31.91
C TYR A 385 5.05 -0.63 -30.76
N ALA A 386 5.28 -0.24 -29.50
CA ALA A 386 4.90 -1.03 -28.33
C ALA A 386 3.36 -1.19 -28.18
N GLU A 387 2.57 -0.17 -28.54
CA GLU A 387 1.11 -0.27 -28.54
C GLU A 387 0.56 -1.18 -29.64
N ARG A 388 1.18 -1.19 -30.83
CA ARG A 388 0.81 -2.11 -31.92
C ARG A 388 1.09 -3.57 -31.57
N GLU A 389 2.10 -3.84 -30.75
CA GLU A 389 2.47 -5.18 -30.29
C GLU A 389 1.54 -5.76 -29.22
N LYS A 390 0.88 -4.95 -28.39
CA LYS A 390 -0.18 -5.46 -27.49
C LYS A 390 -1.32 -6.19 -28.22
N LYS A 391 -1.47 -5.98 -29.54
CA LYS A 391 -2.42 -6.70 -30.39
C LYS A 391 -1.88 -8.01 -30.99
N ASN A 392 -0.57 -8.25 -30.97
CA ASN A 392 0.06 -9.43 -31.58
C ASN A 392 0.90 -10.23 -30.56
N GLN A 393 0.71 -11.55 -30.49
CA GLN A 393 1.31 -12.46 -29.49
C GLN A 393 2.82 -12.74 -29.69
N SER A 394 3.61 -11.74 -30.06
CA SER A 394 5.06 -11.88 -30.29
C SER A 394 5.79 -11.17 -29.15
N GLY A 395 6.35 -11.92 -28.20
CA GLY A 395 6.97 -11.40 -26.96
C GLY A 395 8.21 -10.50 -27.15
N GLN A 396 9.07 -10.43 -26.13
CA GLN A 396 10.22 -9.51 -25.95
C GLN A 396 11.16 -9.27 -27.15
N LEU A 397 11.21 -10.18 -28.14
CA LEU A 397 11.99 -10.02 -29.38
C LEU A 397 11.38 -8.99 -30.35
N ALA A 398 10.08 -8.74 -30.25
CA ALA A 398 9.37 -7.81 -31.12
C ALA A 398 9.67 -6.35 -30.73
N TYR A 399 9.71 -6.03 -29.42
CA TYR A 399 10.18 -4.74 -28.88
C TYR A 399 11.56 -4.34 -29.42
N LEU A 400 12.49 -5.29 -29.49
CA LEU A 400 13.82 -5.08 -30.07
C LEU A 400 13.74 -4.80 -31.58
N ASN A 401 12.90 -5.52 -32.33
CA ASN A 401 12.68 -5.25 -33.74
C ASN A 401 12.00 -3.90 -33.99
N GLY A 402 11.06 -3.47 -33.14
CA GLY A 402 10.46 -2.13 -33.16
C GLY A 402 11.50 -1.04 -32.94
N PHE A 403 12.40 -1.23 -31.97
CA PHE A 403 13.54 -0.37 -31.74
C PHE A 403 14.48 -0.27 -32.97
N PHE A 404 14.94 -1.41 -33.52
CA PHE A 404 15.83 -1.41 -34.69
C PHE A 404 15.17 -0.87 -35.96
N ASN A 405 13.88 -1.12 -36.18
CA ASN A 405 13.13 -0.55 -37.31
C ASN A 405 12.93 0.96 -37.14
N SER A 406 12.63 1.43 -35.92
CA SER A 406 12.55 2.87 -35.64
C SER A 406 13.88 3.56 -35.93
N LEU A 407 15.02 2.87 -35.67
CA LEU A 407 16.36 3.36 -35.99
C LEU A 407 16.65 3.45 -37.49
N ALA A 408 16.19 2.45 -38.26
CA ALA A 408 16.38 2.40 -39.70
C ALA A 408 15.48 3.39 -40.47
N GLN A 409 14.26 3.63 -39.98
CA GLN A 409 13.24 4.46 -40.64
C GLN A 409 13.15 5.89 -40.10
N ASN A 410 14.10 6.32 -39.27
CA ASN A 410 14.04 7.67 -38.73
C ASN A 410 14.59 8.70 -39.72
N THR A 411 13.70 9.48 -40.30
CA THR A 411 14.04 10.69 -41.06
C THR A 411 14.24 11.83 -40.06
N PRO A 412 15.35 12.57 -40.12
CA PRO A 412 15.53 13.77 -39.31
C PRO A 412 14.36 14.73 -39.48
N ILE A 413 13.95 15.37 -38.39
CA ILE A 413 12.89 16.37 -38.35
C ILE A 413 13.55 17.74 -38.23
N ASP A 414 13.17 18.64 -39.13
CA ASP A 414 13.63 20.03 -39.10
C ASP A 414 12.74 20.83 -38.15
N LEU A 415 13.36 21.34 -37.08
CA LEU A 415 12.74 22.08 -35.99
C LEU A 415 13.37 23.46 -35.87
N THR A 416 12.58 24.45 -35.48
CA THR A 416 13.06 25.69 -34.88
C THR A 416 13.06 25.49 -33.37
N TYR A 417 14.20 25.73 -32.75
CA TYR A 417 14.43 25.55 -31.32
C TYR A 417 14.88 26.87 -30.68
N GLN A 418 14.34 27.15 -29.51
CA GLN A 418 14.74 28.26 -28.67
C GLN A 418 14.75 27.81 -27.21
N GLN A 419 15.80 28.19 -26.47
CA GLN A 419 15.88 27.97 -25.03
C GLN A 419 16.01 29.30 -24.31
N ASP A 420 15.19 29.52 -23.28
CA ASP A 420 15.13 30.77 -22.52
C ASP A 420 15.13 32.00 -23.44
N ASP A 421 16.09 32.92 -23.25
CA ASP A 421 16.28 34.14 -24.05
C ASP A 421 17.31 33.98 -25.18
N SER A 422 17.66 32.74 -25.55
CA SER A 422 18.59 32.50 -26.66
C SER A 422 17.99 32.93 -28.00
N ALA A 423 18.85 33.18 -28.99
CA ALA A 423 18.42 33.29 -30.37
C ALA A 423 17.76 31.98 -30.84
N GLU A 424 16.77 32.09 -31.74
CA GLU A 424 16.20 30.95 -32.42
C GLU A 424 17.25 30.28 -33.32
N GLN A 425 17.27 28.95 -33.31
CA GLN A 425 18.15 28.15 -34.15
C GLN A 425 17.36 27.09 -34.92
N SER A 426 17.77 26.85 -36.16
CA SER A 426 17.26 25.73 -36.95
C SER A 426 18.06 24.46 -36.60
N LEU A 427 17.36 23.42 -36.17
CA LEU A 427 17.92 22.12 -35.80
C LEU A 427 17.28 21.03 -36.66
N SER A 428 18.09 20.21 -37.29
CA SER A 428 17.63 18.95 -37.89
C SER A 428 17.99 17.82 -36.92
N VAL A 429 17.00 17.16 -36.34
CA VAL A 429 17.23 16.17 -35.25
C VAL A 429 16.64 14.80 -35.58
N SER A 430 17.36 13.76 -35.19
CA SER A 430 16.83 12.39 -35.16
C SER A 430 16.05 12.12 -33.86
N SER A 431 16.49 12.69 -32.74
CA SER A 431 15.78 12.63 -31.46
C SER A 431 15.95 13.94 -30.70
N LEU A 432 14.91 14.34 -29.99
CA LEU A 432 14.98 15.42 -29.01
C LEU A 432 14.14 15.04 -27.79
N VAL A 433 14.76 15.09 -26.62
CA VAL A 433 14.15 14.87 -25.32
C VAL A 433 14.24 16.14 -24.48
N VAL A 434 13.14 16.51 -23.85
CA VAL A 434 13.10 17.52 -22.80
C VAL A 434 12.61 16.85 -21.52
N ALA A 435 13.48 16.72 -20.52
CA ALA A 435 13.19 16.04 -19.27
C ALA A 435 13.05 17.04 -18.11
N ASN A 436 11.94 16.96 -17.37
CA ASN A 436 11.82 17.53 -16.02
C ASN A 436 12.48 16.58 -15.01
N THR A 437 12.12 15.30 -15.08
CA THR A 437 12.84 14.24 -14.40
C THR A 437 12.73 12.95 -15.19
N ALA A 438 13.68 12.04 -15.02
CA ALA A 438 13.67 10.80 -15.77
C ALA A 438 14.34 9.69 -14.95
N PRO A 439 13.80 8.46 -14.94
CA PRO A 439 14.56 7.34 -14.43
C PRO A 439 15.79 7.12 -15.32
N PHE A 440 16.83 6.49 -14.75
CA PHE A 440 18.02 6.10 -15.53
C PHE A 440 17.67 5.19 -16.74
N THR A 441 16.54 4.48 -16.69
CA THR A 441 16.06 3.64 -17.79
C THR A 441 15.58 4.42 -19.00
N THR A 442 15.25 5.70 -18.86
CA THR A 442 14.97 6.60 -19.99
C THR A 442 16.30 7.09 -20.53
N VAL A 443 16.99 6.19 -21.25
CA VAL A 443 18.38 6.36 -21.67
C VAL A 443 18.59 7.70 -22.38
N LEU A 444 17.68 8.08 -23.28
CA LEU A 444 17.82 9.28 -24.09
C LEU A 444 17.64 10.61 -23.30
N ALA A 445 17.19 10.54 -22.05
CA ALA A 445 17.21 11.66 -21.11
C ALA A 445 18.55 11.80 -20.35
N GLN A 446 19.50 10.86 -20.54
CA GLN A 446 20.77 10.76 -19.81
C GLN A 446 21.96 11.29 -20.63
N GLY A 447 21.75 12.36 -21.42
CA GLY A 447 22.80 12.99 -22.22
C GLY A 447 23.83 13.78 -21.41
N GLY A 448 23.51 14.11 -20.16
CA GLY A 448 24.35 14.84 -19.21
C GLY A 448 24.10 14.35 -17.78
N PRO A 449 24.25 15.21 -16.76
CA PRO A 449 23.84 14.89 -15.39
C PRO A 449 22.40 14.37 -15.32
N MET A 450 22.15 13.46 -14.38
CA MET A 450 20.82 12.85 -14.21
C MET A 450 19.77 13.94 -13.88
N PRO A 451 18.62 13.98 -14.58
CA PRO A 451 17.58 14.97 -14.33
C PRO A 451 16.98 14.89 -12.92
N GLU A 452 17.26 15.88 -12.09
CA GLU A 452 16.76 15.93 -10.71
C GLU A 452 15.43 16.67 -10.63
N PRO A 453 14.43 16.14 -9.91
CA PRO A 453 13.08 16.73 -9.85
C PRO A 453 13.01 18.04 -9.02
N SER A 454 14.11 18.68 -8.68
CA SER A 454 14.14 19.86 -7.80
C SER A 454 15.25 20.87 -8.11
N ASP A 455 15.90 20.77 -9.27
CA ASP A 455 16.98 21.67 -9.67
C ASP A 455 16.48 22.93 -10.40
N GLY A 456 15.19 22.97 -10.72
CA GLY A 456 14.52 24.05 -11.38
C GLY A 456 14.92 24.22 -12.84
N LEU A 457 15.36 23.15 -13.51
CA LEU A 457 15.78 23.12 -14.91
C LEU A 457 15.08 22.01 -15.69
N LEU A 458 14.89 22.26 -16.98
CA LEU A 458 14.59 21.25 -17.98
C LEU A 458 15.92 20.77 -18.57
N HIS A 459 16.08 19.47 -18.69
CA HIS A 459 17.26 18.84 -19.29
C HIS A 459 16.95 18.47 -20.74
N ILE A 460 17.66 19.13 -21.67
CA ILE A 460 17.45 18.94 -23.11
C ILE A 460 18.58 18.08 -23.64
N THR A 461 18.23 16.95 -24.24
CA THR A 461 19.16 16.05 -24.92
C THR A 461 18.68 15.83 -26.33
N TYR A 462 19.53 16.08 -27.33
CA TYR A 462 19.16 15.81 -28.71
C TYR A 462 20.30 15.18 -29.51
N LEU A 463 19.90 14.39 -30.51
CA LEU A 463 20.78 13.83 -31.53
C LEU A 463 20.50 14.52 -32.85
N GLU A 464 21.50 15.20 -33.39
CA GLU A 464 21.42 15.81 -34.71
C GLU A 464 21.14 14.77 -35.81
N GLY A 465 20.57 15.22 -36.92
CA GLY A 465 20.22 14.37 -38.05
C GLY A 465 21.46 13.69 -38.62
N THR A 466 21.48 12.35 -38.62
CA THR A 466 22.50 11.56 -39.33
C THR A 466 21.85 10.52 -40.22
N GLN A 467 22.40 10.33 -41.43
CA GLN A 467 21.86 9.34 -42.37
C GLN A 467 22.34 7.91 -42.05
N SER A 468 23.36 7.75 -41.21
CA SER A 468 23.95 6.45 -40.90
C SER A 468 23.25 5.75 -39.74
N VAL A 469 22.70 4.56 -39.99
CA VAL A 469 22.14 3.70 -38.94
C VAL A 469 23.21 3.27 -37.93
N GLY A 470 24.46 3.07 -38.39
CA GLY A 470 25.58 2.71 -37.52
C GLY A 470 25.96 3.81 -36.53
N GLU A 471 25.92 5.07 -36.96
CA GLU A 471 26.19 6.21 -36.07
C GLU A 471 25.11 6.38 -34.99
N ARG A 472 23.85 6.12 -35.35
CA ARG A 472 22.71 6.13 -34.41
C ARG A 472 22.84 5.01 -33.38
N LEU A 473 23.23 3.80 -33.81
CA LEU A 473 23.53 2.68 -32.90
C LEU A 473 24.69 2.99 -31.95
N LEU A 474 25.76 3.59 -32.46
CA LEU A 474 26.90 4.01 -31.64
C LEU A 474 26.49 5.11 -30.64
N ALA A 475 25.70 6.10 -31.07
CA ALA A 475 25.16 7.13 -30.18
C ALA A 475 24.34 6.49 -29.04
N LEU A 476 23.41 5.58 -29.36
CA LEU A 476 22.64 4.84 -28.37
C LEU A 476 23.51 4.01 -27.41
N SER A 477 24.59 3.40 -27.90
CA SER A 477 25.53 2.70 -27.03
C SER A 477 26.29 3.65 -26.09
N ASP A 478 26.65 4.84 -26.56
CA ASP A 478 27.33 5.85 -25.74
C ASP A 478 26.43 6.35 -24.61
N ILE A 479 25.13 6.57 -24.88
CA ILE A 479 24.19 7.07 -23.89
C ILE A 479 23.72 5.98 -22.90
N THR A 480 23.65 4.70 -23.32
CA THR A 480 23.39 3.58 -22.39
C THR A 480 24.55 3.36 -21.42
N LEU A 481 25.80 3.48 -21.90
CA LEU A 481 26.98 3.43 -21.04
C LEU A 481 27.02 4.61 -20.07
N SER A 482 26.59 5.80 -20.50
CA SER A 482 26.50 6.99 -19.63
C SER A 482 25.42 6.82 -18.55
N ALA A 483 24.23 6.30 -18.90
CA ALA A 483 23.15 6.00 -17.96
C ALA A 483 23.49 4.94 -16.90
N LEU A 484 24.55 4.15 -17.12
CA LEU A 484 25.06 3.13 -16.19
C LEU A 484 26.30 3.63 -15.40
N ASP A 485 26.60 4.93 -15.45
CA ASP A 485 27.80 5.55 -14.87
C ASP A 485 29.12 4.94 -15.37
N VAL A 486 29.11 4.27 -16.54
CA VAL A 486 30.31 3.70 -17.16
C VAL A 486 31.11 4.80 -17.90
N ARG A 487 30.46 5.91 -18.25
CA ARG A 487 31.07 7.09 -18.88
C ARG A 487 30.45 8.38 -18.36
N GLU A 488 31.25 9.43 -18.19
CA GLU A 488 30.79 10.72 -17.65
C GLU A 488 29.91 11.53 -18.62
N LYS A 489 30.07 11.40 -19.95
CA LYS A 489 29.30 12.16 -20.95
C LYS A 489 29.13 11.39 -22.27
N ALA A 490 27.92 11.49 -22.85
CA ALA A 490 27.66 11.01 -24.20
C ALA A 490 28.24 12.01 -25.23
N GLN A 491 29.24 11.59 -26.02
CA GLN A 491 29.94 12.49 -26.96
C GLN A 491 29.14 12.82 -28.23
N ARG A 492 28.11 12.02 -28.55
CA ARG A 492 27.33 12.11 -29.78
C ARG A 492 25.97 12.81 -29.59
N PHE A 493 25.65 13.18 -28.36
CA PHE A 493 24.44 13.93 -28.04
C PHE A 493 24.83 15.33 -27.59
N THR A 494 24.00 16.30 -27.96
CA THR A 494 24.08 17.63 -27.39
C THR A 494 23.20 17.69 -26.17
N TYR A 495 23.75 18.25 -25.09
CA TYR A 495 23.08 18.39 -23.80
C TYR A 495 23.05 19.86 -23.38
N ASN A 496 21.86 20.36 -23.05
CA ASN A 496 21.61 21.72 -22.57
C ASN A 496 20.65 21.70 -21.37
N CYS A 497 20.59 22.82 -20.64
CA CYS A 497 19.60 23.05 -19.60
C CYS A 497 18.92 24.40 -19.81
N ALA A 498 17.62 24.48 -19.53
CA ALA A 498 16.83 25.70 -19.68
C ALA A 498 15.65 25.73 -18.71
N GLN A 499 15.03 26.89 -18.47
CA GLN A 499 13.75 26.97 -17.74
C GLN A 499 12.54 26.95 -18.69
N ARG A 500 12.76 27.38 -19.94
CA ARG A 500 11.76 27.41 -20.99
C ARG A 500 12.35 26.94 -22.31
N VAL A 501 11.63 26.08 -23.00
CA VAL A 501 12.00 25.56 -24.32
C VAL A 501 10.84 25.79 -25.29
N VAL A 502 11.13 26.34 -26.46
CA VAL A 502 10.16 26.47 -27.56
C VAL A 502 10.65 25.62 -28.73
N ILE A 503 9.77 24.79 -29.24
CA ILE A 503 10.03 23.91 -30.37
C ILE A 503 8.90 24.14 -31.38
N SER A 504 9.22 24.43 -32.63
CA SER A 504 8.21 24.55 -33.67
C SER A 504 8.71 23.98 -34.99
N ALA A 505 7.78 23.60 -35.87
CA ALA A 505 8.12 23.19 -37.22
C ALA A 505 7.10 23.77 -38.22
N PRO A 506 7.45 23.88 -39.51
CA PRO A 506 6.52 24.36 -40.54
C PRO A 506 5.27 23.47 -40.72
N GLN A 507 5.38 22.19 -40.38
CA GLN A 507 4.28 21.23 -40.41
C GLN A 507 4.11 20.58 -39.02
N PRO A 508 2.90 20.15 -38.63
CA PRO A 508 2.70 19.43 -37.39
C PRO A 508 3.57 18.17 -37.33
N PHE A 509 4.12 17.90 -36.16
CA PHE A 509 4.93 16.73 -35.87
C PHE A 509 4.40 16.01 -34.64
N ASP A 510 4.67 14.71 -34.58
CA ASP A 510 4.27 13.87 -33.47
C ASP A 510 5.29 13.95 -32.34
N TYR A 511 4.78 13.95 -31.12
CA TYR A 511 5.56 13.99 -29.89
C TYR A 511 4.88 13.16 -28.82
N VAL A 512 5.63 12.83 -27.78
CA VAL A 512 5.12 12.13 -26.60
C VAL A 512 5.36 12.97 -25.36
N VAL A 513 4.39 13.01 -24.44
CA VAL A 513 4.56 13.52 -23.08
C VAL A 513 4.23 12.41 -22.10
N ASP A 514 5.19 12.05 -21.23
CA ASP A 514 5.05 11.02 -20.19
C ASP A 514 4.54 9.66 -20.69
N GLY A 515 4.72 9.37 -21.98
CA GLY A 515 4.28 8.13 -22.61
C GLY A 515 3.02 8.26 -23.48
N GLU A 516 2.33 9.40 -23.47
CA GLU A 516 1.13 9.65 -24.26
C GLU A 516 1.44 10.39 -25.58
N PRO A 517 0.99 9.89 -26.75
CA PRO A 517 1.27 10.49 -28.05
C PRO A 517 0.34 11.66 -28.39
N PHE A 518 0.90 12.67 -29.04
CA PHE A 518 0.21 13.89 -29.45
C PHE A 518 0.83 14.47 -30.74
N THR A 519 0.13 15.41 -31.37
CA THR A 519 0.59 16.11 -32.58
C THR A 519 0.43 17.62 -32.41
N ALA A 520 1.44 18.40 -32.79
CA ALA A 520 1.39 19.87 -32.79
C ALA A 520 2.44 20.44 -33.76
N ASP A 521 2.27 21.68 -34.18
CA ASP A 521 3.25 22.46 -34.95
C ASP A 521 4.15 23.33 -34.04
N ARG A 522 3.70 23.61 -32.82
CA ARG A 522 4.42 24.39 -31.81
C ARG A 522 4.22 23.85 -30.40
N LEU A 523 5.34 23.76 -29.69
CA LEU A 523 5.44 23.32 -28.31
C LEU A 523 6.15 24.40 -27.49
N VAL A 524 5.59 24.71 -26.33
CA VAL A 524 6.19 25.57 -25.31
C VAL A 524 6.29 24.75 -24.03
N VAL A 525 7.50 24.36 -23.68
CA VAL A 525 7.79 23.62 -22.45
C VAL A 525 8.30 24.60 -21.40
N THR A 526 7.67 24.64 -20.23
CA THR A 526 8.05 25.53 -19.13
C THR A 526 8.09 24.78 -17.81
N ILE A 527 9.02 25.14 -16.94
CA ILE A 527 9.11 24.57 -15.60
C ILE A 527 8.40 25.44 -14.55
N LYS A 528 7.72 24.80 -13.61
CA LYS A 528 7.16 25.45 -12.42
C LYS A 528 7.84 24.84 -11.19
N ARG A 529 8.63 25.69 -10.51
CA ARG A 529 9.45 25.26 -9.40
C ARG A 529 8.64 24.96 -8.13
N ASN A 530 9.08 23.95 -7.37
CA ASN A 530 8.52 23.57 -6.07
C ASN A 530 6.99 23.46 -6.08
N ALA A 531 6.44 22.90 -7.15
CA ALA A 531 5.04 22.98 -7.48
C ALA A 531 4.20 21.81 -6.93
N LEU A 532 4.83 20.68 -6.62
CA LEU A 532 4.13 19.50 -6.08
C LEU A 532 4.84 19.01 -4.82
N THR A 533 4.09 18.86 -3.72
CA THR A 533 4.60 18.33 -2.45
C THR A 533 4.42 16.82 -2.43
N ILE A 534 5.52 16.05 -2.48
CA ILE A 534 5.50 14.58 -2.52
C ILE A 534 5.95 13.99 -1.18
N CYS A 535 5.41 12.82 -0.82
CA CYS A 535 5.89 12.04 0.32
C CYS A 535 7.19 11.30 -0.06
N THR A 536 8.19 11.32 0.81
CA THR A 536 9.52 10.73 0.55
C THR A 536 10.01 9.87 1.72
N LEU A 537 11.04 9.07 1.47
CA LEU A 537 11.73 8.27 2.50
C LEU A 537 12.62 9.14 3.39
#